data_AF-A0A8H7YWD8-F1
#
_entry.id   AF-A0A8H7YWD8-F1
#
_cell.length_a   1.000
_cell.length_b   1.000
_cell.length_c   1.000
_cell.angle_alpha   90.00
_cell.angle_beta   90.00
_cell.angle_gamma   90.00
#
_symmetry.space_group_name_H-M   'P 1'
#
loop_
_entity.id
_entity.type
_entity.pdbx_description
1 polymer ?
#
loop_
_entity_poly.entity_id
_entity_poly.type
_entity_poly.pdbx_seq_one_letter_code
_entity_poly.pdbx_strand_id
1 'polypeptide(L)'
;MAISILPPSMEEEAFSSSDDESRDSEGDIDMSGGHSRPAKRLRLSKGGIVTPGEVVTDDPQWMRGHGTFTRAAHHPHHTTPNNPATTPNTIIATVAGTVQKTNKLLSVQPLRARYTPEIGDLVVGRIVEVQSRRWKVDVAAPLLAQLPLSAINLPGGILRKRTTADELQIRSFFNEGDLLVAEVQAVHQDGAASLHTRSLKYGKLRNGVFLAVGGISVAGGVVRGSGVVRSRRQVWTFTASHGAGEIDVILGVNGYIWIAKHVGDGDLGGTAAGDVSITRMEEMVSSAIYSSQNDEIGPATRREIARLCGCIRVLVEGGVKVDEDTVMKAYSASLDIELEIGDEEEDRERREGRDYLGGENARRVVNAALGR
;
A
#
# COMPACT_ATOMS: atom_id res chain seq x y z
N MET A 1 21.67 -3.59 36.54
CA MET A 1 20.67 -4.67 36.52
C MET A 1 19.87 -4.51 35.24
N ALA A 2 19.87 -5.50 34.35
CA ALA A 2 19.07 -5.45 33.13
C ALA A 2 17.62 -5.78 33.48
N ILE A 3 16.68 -4.92 33.08
CA ILE A 3 15.24 -5.13 33.28
C ILE A 3 14.78 -6.18 32.26
N SER A 4 14.42 -7.38 32.73
CA SER A 4 13.76 -8.39 31.89
C SER A 4 12.27 -8.13 31.86
N ILE A 5 11.72 -7.77 30.70
CA ILE A 5 10.27 -7.64 30.51
C ILE A 5 9.72 -9.03 30.20
N LEU A 6 8.91 -9.58 31.10
CA LEU A 6 8.21 -10.84 30.90
C LEU A 6 6.98 -10.63 30.00
N PRO A 7 6.60 -11.61 29.16
CA PRO A 7 5.36 -11.56 28.41
C PRO A 7 4.13 -11.56 29.35
N PRO A 8 3.00 -10.97 28.95
CA PRO A 8 1.81 -10.89 29.78
C PRO A 8 1.28 -12.28 30.13
N SER A 9 1.12 -12.54 31.43
CA SER A 9 0.41 -13.73 31.92
C SER A 9 -1.08 -13.53 31.69
N MET A 10 -1.67 -14.36 30.82
CA MET A 10 -3.13 -14.45 30.75
C MET A 10 -3.59 -15.39 31.85
N GLU A 11 -4.41 -14.90 32.77
CA GLU A 11 -5.15 -15.74 33.71
C GLU A 11 -6.17 -16.56 32.91
N GLU A 12 -6.14 -17.88 33.06
CA GLU A 12 -7.21 -18.74 32.54
C GLU A 12 -8.45 -18.53 33.42
N GLU A 13 -9.27 -17.53 33.10
CA GLU A 13 -10.61 -17.44 33.69
C GLU A 13 -11.45 -18.61 33.19
N ALA A 14 -11.77 -19.52 34.12
CA ALA A 14 -12.74 -20.58 33.90
C ALA A 14 -14.12 -19.95 33.71
N PHE A 15 -14.56 -19.82 32.45
CA PHE A 15 -15.94 -19.49 32.13
C PHE A 15 -16.87 -20.60 32.65
N SER A 16 -17.46 -20.36 33.82
CA SER A 16 -18.64 -21.08 34.31
C SER A 16 -19.85 -20.57 33.52
N SER A 17 -20.35 -21.34 32.55
CA SER A 17 -21.65 -21.03 31.93
C SER A 17 -22.76 -21.32 32.94
N SER A 18 -23.41 -20.27 33.43
CA SER A 18 -24.73 -20.38 34.06
C SER A 18 -25.74 -20.72 32.96
N ASP A 19 -26.33 -21.91 33.03
CA ASP A 19 -27.49 -22.28 32.24
C ASP A 19 -28.68 -21.40 32.65
N ASP A 20 -29.17 -20.57 31.73
CA ASP A 20 -30.48 -19.94 31.83
C ASP A 20 -31.37 -20.56 30.75
N GLU A 21 -32.42 -21.22 31.18
CA GLU A 21 -33.36 -22.01 30.40
C GLU A 21 -34.40 -21.10 29.71
N SER A 22 -34.52 -21.19 28.38
CA SER A 22 -35.76 -20.83 27.71
C SER A 22 -36.00 -21.66 26.43
N ARG A 23 -36.84 -22.67 26.60
CA ARG A 23 -37.83 -23.33 25.71
C ARG A 23 -37.93 -22.90 24.24
N ASP A 24 -37.94 -23.90 23.34
CA ASP A 24 -39.07 -24.29 22.45
C ASP A 24 -38.60 -25.50 21.59
N SER A 25 -39.06 -26.73 21.83
CA SER A 25 -40.29 -27.40 21.35
C SER A 25 -40.22 -27.94 19.90
N GLU A 26 -40.29 -29.28 19.82
CA GLU A 26 -40.61 -30.19 18.69
C GLU A 26 -39.52 -30.58 17.66
N GLY A 27 -39.25 -31.90 17.56
CA GLY A 27 -38.60 -32.53 16.42
C GLY A 27 -37.74 -33.78 16.72
N ASP A 28 -38.38 -34.95 16.75
CA ASP A 28 -37.88 -36.33 16.60
C ASP A 28 -36.47 -36.74 17.08
N ILE A 29 -36.47 -37.63 18.09
CA ILE A 29 -35.33 -38.37 18.61
C ILE A 29 -35.11 -39.63 17.77
N ASP A 30 -34.01 -39.68 17.00
CA ASP A 30 -33.48 -40.93 16.45
C ASP A 30 -32.28 -41.40 17.31
N MET A 31 -32.50 -42.47 18.07
CA MET A 31 -31.51 -43.07 18.97
C MET A 31 -30.55 -43.96 18.18
N SER A 32 -29.39 -43.41 17.78
CA SER A 32 -28.22 -44.24 17.48
C SER A 32 -26.99 -43.71 18.23
N GLY A 33 -26.48 -44.55 19.14
CA GLY A 33 -25.41 -44.22 20.05
C GLY A 33 -24.08 -43.96 19.34
N GLY A 34 -23.51 -42.79 19.61
CA GLY A 34 -22.17 -42.41 19.17
C GLY A 34 -21.76 -41.10 19.81
N HIS A 35 -21.09 -41.18 20.97
CA HIS A 35 -20.40 -40.14 21.73
C HIS A 35 -20.04 -38.87 20.91
N SER A 36 -20.95 -37.90 20.86
CA SER A 36 -20.73 -36.60 20.22
C SER A 36 -19.96 -35.70 21.19
N ARG A 37 -18.63 -35.70 21.07
CA ARG A 37 -17.79 -34.60 21.59
C ARG A 37 -18.23 -33.29 20.91
N PRO A 38 -18.36 -32.15 21.63
CA PRO A 38 -18.70 -30.89 21.01
C PRO A 38 -17.52 -30.41 20.16
N ALA A 39 -17.61 -30.60 18.85
CA ALA A 39 -16.60 -30.15 17.90
C ALA A 39 -16.71 -28.65 17.67
N LYS A 40 -16.19 -27.83 18.60
CA LYS A 40 -15.74 -26.46 18.32
C LYS A 40 -14.40 -26.44 17.55
N ARG A 41 -14.08 -27.49 16.79
CA ARG A 41 -13.01 -27.41 15.79
C ARG A 41 -13.58 -26.67 14.60
N LEU A 42 -13.21 -25.39 14.47
CA LEU A 42 -13.41 -24.65 13.24
C LEU A 42 -12.84 -25.52 12.12
N ARG A 43 -13.71 -26.08 11.27
CA ARG A 43 -13.26 -26.61 10.00
C ARG A 43 -12.47 -25.49 9.37
N LEU A 44 -11.25 -25.79 8.94
CA LEU A 44 -10.32 -24.89 8.29
C LEU A 44 -10.89 -24.48 6.90
N SER A 45 -12.10 -23.95 6.91
CA SER A 45 -12.91 -23.53 5.77
C SER A 45 -12.27 -22.28 5.20
N LYS A 46 -12.27 -22.20 3.86
CA LYS A 46 -11.89 -20.99 3.15
C LYS A 46 -12.76 -19.84 3.67
N GLY A 47 -12.19 -18.93 4.45
CA GLY A 47 -12.83 -17.67 4.82
C GLY A 47 -13.18 -17.46 6.30
N GLY A 48 -12.78 -18.34 7.22
CA GLY A 48 -12.88 -18.04 8.65
C GLY A 48 -11.98 -16.87 9.05
N ILE A 49 -12.55 -15.86 9.70
CA ILE A 49 -11.79 -14.81 10.39
C ILE A 49 -11.32 -15.40 11.72
N VAL A 50 -10.02 -15.30 11.98
CA VAL A 50 -9.41 -15.66 13.26
C VAL A 50 -9.13 -14.41 14.08
N THR A 51 -9.13 -14.57 15.39
CA THR A 51 -8.81 -13.51 16.35
C THR A 51 -7.46 -13.76 17.04
N PRO A 52 -6.78 -12.72 17.56
CA PRO A 52 -5.54 -12.91 18.31
C PRO A 52 -5.74 -13.88 19.50
N GLY A 53 -4.86 -14.86 19.64
CA GLY A 53 -4.93 -15.88 20.69
C GLY A 53 -5.67 -17.16 20.28
N GLU A 54 -6.36 -17.15 19.13
CA GLU A 54 -7.06 -18.33 18.61
C GLU A 54 -6.08 -19.36 18.04
N VAL A 55 -6.31 -20.65 18.37
CA VAL A 55 -5.51 -21.76 17.83
C VAL A 55 -5.91 -22.03 16.39
N VAL A 56 -4.99 -21.84 15.45
CA VAL A 56 -5.23 -22.03 14.02
C VAL A 56 -5.08 -23.49 13.62
N THR A 57 -4.04 -24.17 14.10
CA THR A 57 -3.83 -25.61 13.89
C THR A 57 -2.87 -26.20 14.92
N ASP A 58 -3.06 -27.49 15.22
CA ASP A 58 -2.17 -28.30 16.07
C ASP A 58 -1.25 -29.22 15.25
N ASP A 59 -1.41 -29.22 13.91
CA ASP A 59 -0.71 -30.15 13.02
C ASP A 59 0.74 -29.71 12.79
N PRO A 60 1.74 -30.51 13.17
CA PRO A 60 3.14 -30.13 13.09
C PRO A 60 3.70 -30.09 11.66
N GLN A 61 2.90 -30.49 10.67
CA GLN A 61 3.29 -30.46 9.26
C GLN A 61 3.29 -29.04 8.68
N TRP A 62 2.60 -28.10 9.34
CA TRP A 62 2.54 -26.71 8.89
C TRP A 62 3.72 -25.90 9.39
N MET A 63 4.27 -25.08 8.50
CA MET A 63 5.26 -24.08 8.83
C MET A 63 4.55 -22.77 9.19
N ARG A 64 5.03 -22.11 10.24
CA ARG A 64 4.53 -20.79 10.65
C ARG A 64 4.96 -19.71 9.66
N GLY A 65 4.02 -18.83 9.33
CA GLY A 65 4.25 -17.59 8.59
C GLY A 65 3.90 -16.36 9.42
N HIS A 66 3.82 -15.20 8.75
CA HIS A 66 3.41 -13.94 9.38
C HIS A 66 2.02 -14.04 10.02
N GLY A 67 1.79 -13.27 11.10
CA GLY A 67 0.51 -13.27 11.80
C GLY A 67 0.24 -14.51 12.66
N THR A 68 1.24 -15.40 12.80
CA THR A 68 1.16 -16.59 13.66
C THR A 68 2.36 -16.68 14.57
N PHE A 69 2.18 -17.31 15.73
CA PHE A 69 3.26 -17.71 16.61
C PHE A 69 3.06 -19.15 17.07
N THR A 70 4.15 -19.80 17.44
CA THR A 70 4.11 -21.13 18.03
C THR A 70 4.29 -21.00 19.53
N ARG A 71 3.48 -21.71 20.32
CA ARG A 71 3.70 -21.77 21.77
C ARG A 71 4.93 -22.62 22.04
N ALA A 72 6.05 -21.98 22.38
CA ALA A 72 7.20 -22.68 22.91
C ALA A 72 6.83 -23.24 24.29
N ALA A 73 7.08 -24.53 24.50
CA ALA A 73 6.97 -25.14 25.81
C ALA A 73 8.07 -24.55 26.72
N HIS A 74 7.75 -23.52 27.51
CA HIS A 74 8.56 -23.06 28.66
C HIS A 74 7.75 -23.38 29.92
N HIS A 75 8.24 -23.84 31.07
CA HIS A 75 9.55 -24.18 31.67
C HIS A 75 9.21 -25.23 32.79
N PRO A 76 10.11 -26.09 33.28
CA PRO A 76 9.80 -27.34 33.98
C PRO A 76 9.45 -27.22 35.47
N HIS A 77 8.86 -26.11 35.95
CA HIS A 77 8.62 -25.91 37.39
C HIS A 77 7.15 -25.84 37.83
N HIS A 78 6.19 -26.17 36.98
CA HIS A 78 4.81 -26.36 37.42
C HIS A 78 4.10 -27.45 36.62
N THR A 79 4.55 -28.69 36.79
CA THR A 79 3.81 -29.88 36.34
C THR A 79 2.71 -30.19 37.35
N THR A 80 1.50 -29.72 37.10
CA THR A 80 0.30 -30.39 37.64
C THR A 80 0.12 -31.72 36.89
N PRO A 81 -0.09 -32.88 37.56
CA PRO A 81 0.07 -34.20 36.94
C PRO A 81 -1.02 -34.61 35.95
N ASN A 82 -2.05 -33.78 35.72
CA ASN A 82 -3.31 -34.23 35.11
C ASN A 82 -3.70 -33.55 33.79
N ASN A 83 -2.79 -32.86 33.09
CA ASN A 83 -3.10 -32.35 31.74
C ASN A 83 -2.27 -33.08 30.66
N PRO A 84 -2.85 -34.02 29.88
CA PRO A 84 -2.12 -34.73 28.85
C PRO A 84 -1.84 -33.79 27.68
N ALA A 85 -0.55 -33.64 27.33
CA ALA A 85 -0.05 -33.13 26.06
C ALA A 85 -0.54 -31.73 25.63
N THR A 86 0.10 -30.67 26.16
CA THR A 86 0.28 -29.48 25.30
C THR A 86 1.18 -29.91 24.14
N THR A 87 0.59 -30.12 22.96
CA THR A 87 1.33 -30.47 21.75
C THR A 87 2.40 -29.41 21.50
N PRO A 88 3.69 -29.77 21.34
CA PRO A 88 4.81 -28.82 21.25
C PRO A 88 4.84 -27.98 19.96
N ASN A 89 3.74 -27.88 19.22
CA ASN A 89 3.68 -27.19 17.94
C ASN A 89 2.28 -26.66 17.58
N THR A 90 1.55 -26.10 18.56
CA THR A 90 0.30 -25.40 18.27
C THR A 90 0.60 -24.03 17.66
N ILE A 91 -0.01 -23.77 16.50
CA ILE A 91 0.10 -22.49 15.79
C ILE A 91 -1.08 -21.63 16.22
N ILE A 92 -0.78 -20.46 16.78
CA ILE A 92 -1.76 -19.52 17.34
C ILE A 92 -1.70 -18.22 16.54
N ALA A 93 -2.86 -17.60 16.27
CA ALA A 93 -2.95 -16.33 15.57
C ALA A 93 -2.48 -15.18 16.47
N THR A 94 -1.68 -14.24 15.92
CA THR A 94 -1.30 -13.00 16.61
C THR A 94 -2.14 -11.80 16.19
N VAL A 95 -2.82 -11.88 15.05
CA VAL A 95 -3.56 -10.77 14.43
C VAL A 95 -4.98 -11.21 14.06
N ALA A 96 -5.92 -10.26 14.08
CA ALA A 96 -7.27 -10.48 13.58
C ALA A 96 -7.26 -10.47 12.05
N GLY A 97 -7.70 -11.55 11.42
CA GLY A 97 -7.49 -11.69 9.99
C GLY A 97 -7.99 -13.00 9.39
N THR A 98 -7.76 -13.18 8.10
CA THR A 98 -8.10 -14.43 7.41
C THR A 98 -6.88 -15.34 7.33
N VAL A 99 -7.07 -16.63 7.60
CA VAL A 99 -5.99 -17.63 7.47
C VAL A 99 -5.67 -17.86 6.00
N GLN A 100 -4.41 -17.63 5.63
CA GLN A 100 -3.84 -17.89 4.31
C GLN A 100 -3.00 -19.16 4.35
N LYS A 101 -3.23 -20.04 3.37
CA LYS A 101 -2.49 -21.29 3.20
C LYS A 101 -1.73 -21.24 1.89
N THR A 102 -0.41 -21.19 1.97
CA THR A 102 0.45 -21.22 0.79
C THR A 102 1.35 -22.43 0.87
N ASN A 103 1.03 -23.49 0.12
CA ASN A 103 1.71 -24.77 0.22
C ASN A 103 1.67 -25.33 1.65
N LYS A 104 2.84 -25.40 2.31
CA LYS A 104 2.98 -25.82 3.72
C LYS A 104 3.12 -24.64 4.69
N LEU A 105 3.04 -23.41 4.20
CA LEU A 105 3.13 -22.20 5.02
C LEU A 105 1.72 -21.74 5.43
N LEU A 106 1.52 -21.56 6.72
CA LEU A 106 0.30 -21.04 7.33
C LEU A 106 0.57 -19.61 7.82
N SER A 107 -0.14 -18.62 7.29
CA SER A 107 -0.07 -17.25 7.76
C SER A 107 -1.45 -16.71 8.05
N VAL A 108 -1.53 -15.68 8.90
CA VAL A 108 -2.77 -14.93 9.13
C VAL A 108 -2.60 -13.57 8.50
N GLN A 109 -3.48 -13.26 7.56
CA GLN A 109 -3.49 -11.98 6.87
C GLN A 109 -4.38 -11.01 7.62
N PRO A 110 -3.83 -9.92 8.18
CA PRO A 110 -4.59 -8.97 8.98
C PRO A 110 -5.63 -8.22 8.13
N LEU A 111 -6.73 -7.83 8.76
CA LEU A 111 -7.77 -7.01 8.09
C LEU A 111 -7.24 -5.63 7.66
N ARG A 112 -6.28 -5.08 8.39
CA ARG A 112 -5.61 -3.82 8.06
C ARG A 112 -4.12 -3.94 8.34
N ALA A 113 -3.30 -3.57 7.37
CA ALA A 113 -1.85 -3.55 7.52
C ALA A 113 -1.25 -2.25 6.98
N ARG A 114 -0.08 -1.90 7.50
CA ARG A 114 0.81 -0.95 6.83
C ARG A 114 1.47 -1.64 5.64
N TYR A 115 1.96 -0.83 4.71
CA TYR A 115 2.75 -1.33 3.59
C TYR A 115 3.97 -2.12 4.11
N THR A 116 4.13 -3.34 3.63
CA THR A 116 5.32 -4.15 3.89
C THR A 116 6.20 -4.09 2.64
N PRO A 117 7.42 -3.55 2.72
CA PRO A 117 8.24 -3.35 1.55
C PRO A 117 8.72 -4.67 0.97
N GLU A 118 8.58 -4.84 -0.35
CA GLU A 118 9.16 -5.95 -1.10
C GLU A 118 10.19 -5.44 -2.09
N ILE A 119 11.20 -6.27 -2.39
CA ILE A 119 12.27 -5.92 -3.33
C ILE A 119 11.69 -5.69 -4.72
N GLY A 120 12.06 -4.58 -5.34
CA GLY A 120 11.58 -4.17 -6.67
C GLY A 120 10.20 -3.53 -6.66
N ASP A 121 9.64 -3.16 -5.51
CA ASP A 121 8.46 -2.30 -5.44
C ASP A 121 8.80 -0.87 -5.83
N LEU A 122 7.97 -0.27 -6.68
CA LEU A 122 8.00 1.17 -6.93
C LEU A 122 7.17 1.87 -5.86
N VAL A 123 7.78 2.85 -5.21
CA VAL A 123 7.16 3.57 -4.10
C VAL A 123 7.36 5.06 -4.26
N VAL A 124 6.34 5.81 -3.85
CA VAL A 124 6.46 7.26 -3.64
C VAL A 124 6.75 7.47 -2.17
N GLY A 125 7.66 8.37 -1.84
CA GLY A 125 8.04 8.64 -0.46
C GLY A 125 8.32 10.10 -0.20
N ARG A 126 8.29 10.48 1.08
CA ARG A 126 8.60 11.83 1.55
C ARG A 126 9.87 11.84 2.39
N ILE A 127 10.79 12.75 2.11
CA ILE A 127 11.98 12.92 2.95
C ILE A 127 11.56 13.44 4.33
N VAL A 128 11.95 12.72 5.38
CA VAL A 128 11.69 13.08 6.77
C VAL A 128 12.92 13.74 7.40
N GLU A 129 14.10 13.18 7.14
CA GLU A 129 15.35 13.61 7.77
C GLU A 129 16.51 13.45 6.79
N VAL A 130 17.40 14.45 6.76
CA VAL A 130 18.66 14.40 6.02
C VAL A 130 19.81 14.11 6.99
N GLN A 131 20.55 13.02 6.76
CA GLN A 131 21.75 12.65 7.51
C GLN A 131 23.01 12.82 6.64
N SER A 132 24.21 12.62 7.18
CA SER A 132 25.46 12.90 6.46
C SER A 132 25.66 12.08 5.17
N ARG A 133 25.10 10.87 5.09
CA ARG A 133 25.31 9.94 3.95
C ARG A 133 24.03 9.28 3.43
N ARG A 134 22.88 9.65 3.98
CA ARG A 134 21.59 9.04 3.67
C ARG A 134 20.45 9.97 4.02
N TRP A 135 19.32 9.75 3.37
CA TRP A 135 18.04 10.33 3.75
C TRP A 135 17.16 9.27 4.39
N LYS A 136 16.37 9.67 5.37
CA LYS A 136 15.24 8.87 5.85
C LYS A 136 13.99 9.28 5.08
N VAL A 137 13.28 8.30 4.55
CA VAL A 137 12.12 8.48 3.70
C VAL A 137 10.92 7.80 4.34
N ASP A 138 9.80 8.52 4.47
CA ASP A 138 8.51 7.95 4.81
C ASP A 138 7.87 7.32 3.58
N VAL A 139 7.56 6.03 3.69
CA VAL A 139 6.96 5.21 2.63
C VAL A 139 5.68 4.54 3.15
N ALA A 140 5.07 5.02 4.24
CA ALA A 140 3.93 4.38 4.91
C ALA A 140 4.20 2.95 5.42
N ALA A 141 5.46 2.53 5.48
CA ALA A 141 5.90 1.29 6.11
C ALA A 141 6.01 1.45 7.65
N PRO A 142 6.12 0.35 8.43
CA PRO A 142 6.33 0.42 9.87
C PRO A 142 7.61 1.16 10.27
N LEU A 143 8.65 1.09 9.44
CA LEU A 143 9.94 1.74 9.64
C LEU A 143 10.22 2.73 8.50
N LEU A 144 10.96 3.78 8.81
CA LEU A 144 11.44 4.73 7.80
C LEU A 144 12.44 4.04 6.88
N ALA A 145 12.25 4.19 5.58
CA ALA A 145 13.16 3.68 4.58
C ALA A 145 14.44 4.53 4.52
N GLN A 146 15.54 3.93 4.08
CA GLN A 146 16.83 4.60 3.93
C GLN A 146 17.14 4.78 2.45
N LEU A 147 17.44 6.00 2.03
CA LEU A 147 17.99 6.29 0.71
C LEU A 147 19.45 6.70 0.90
N PRO A 148 20.43 5.84 0.62
CA PRO A 148 21.84 6.22 0.74
C PRO A 148 22.26 7.14 -0.41
N LEU A 149 23.20 8.05 -0.15
CA LEU A 149 23.82 8.90 -1.19
C LEU A 149 24.43 8.07 -2.33
N SER A 150 24.81 6.82 -2.02
CA SER A 150 25.36 5.89 -3.00
C SER A 150 24.32 5.27 -3.96
N ALA A 151 23.03 5.52 -3.73
CA ALA A 151 21.94 4.95 -4.51
C ALA A 151 21.18 5.98 -5.35
N ILE A 152 21.64 7.24 -5.37
CA ILE A 152 21.10 8.30 -6.22
C ILE A 152 22.01 8.59 -7.42
N ASN A 153 21.43 9.22 -8.43
CA ASN A 153 22.12 9.69 -9.63
C ASN A 153 22.66 11.10 -9.40
N LEU A 154 23.99 11.26 -9.28
CA LEU A 154 24.56 12.59 -9.11
C LEU A 154 24.54 13.37 -10.44
N PRO A 155 24.36 14.70 -10.42
CA PRO A 155 24.54 15.53 -11.60
C PRO A 155 25.97 15.39 -12.13
N GLY A 156 26.11 15.15 -13.44
CA GLY A 156 27.37 14.75 -14.09
C GLY A 156 27.45 13.26 -14.48
N GLY A 157 26.36 12.51 -14.30
CA GLY A 157 26.18 11.16 -14.85
C GLY A 157 26.87 10.04 -14.07
N ILE A 158 26.75 8.80 -14.59
CA ILE A 158 27.19 7.57 -13.93
C ILE A 158 28.72 7.51 -13.73
N LEU A 159 29.49 8.19 -14.58
CA LEU A 159 30.96 8.19 -14.55
C LEU A 159 31.57 9.14 -13.51
N ARG A 160 30.78 10.00 -12.86
CA ARG A 160 31.26 10.92 -11.82
C ARG A 160 31.66 10.14 -10.56
N LYS A 161 32.92 10.32 -10.12
CA LYS A 161 33.37 9.80 -8.82
C LYS A 161 32.70 10.58 -7.70
N ARG A 162 32.16 9.86 -6.72
CA ARG A 162 31.56 10.45 -5.52
C ARG A 162 32.66 11.03 -4.63
N THR A 163 32.47 12.28 -4.23
CA THR A 163 33.44 13.04 -3.43
C THR A 163 32.86 13.37 -2.06
N THR A 164 33.71 13.71 -1.11
CA THR A 164 33.29 14.19 0.22
C THR A 164 32.54 15.52 0.15
N ALA A 165 32.69 16.29 -0.93
CA ALA A 165 31.91 17.50 -1.18
C ALA A 165 30.42 17.19 -1.39
N ASP A 166 30.09 16.03 -1.98
CA ASP A 166 28.70 15.61 -2.19
C ASP A 166 28.00 15.28 -0.86
N GLU A 167 28.75 14.80 0.14
CA GLU A 167 28.24 14.58 1.51
C GLU A 167 27.90 15.92 2.19
N LEU A 168 28.72 16.96 1.97
CA LEU A 168 28.47 18.30 2.50
C LEU A 168 27.28 18.99 1.81
N GLN A 169 27.12 18.75 0.50
CA GLN A 169 26.04 19.31 -0.30
C GLN A 169 24.80 18.40 -0.36
N ILE A 170 24.67 17.41 0.52
CA ILE A 170 23.59 16.42 0.43
C ILE A 170 22.17 17.05 0.40
N ARG A 171 22.01 18.20 1.06
CA ARG A 171 20.76 18.98 1.09
C ARG A 171 20.41 19.65 -0.24
N SER A 172 21.35 19.79 -1.18
CA SER A 172 21.05 20.35 -2.49
C SER A 172 20.27 19.38 -3.38
N PHE A 173 20.35 18.07 -3.14
CA PHE A 173 19.62 17.06 -3.90
C PHE A 173 18.21 16.85 -3.35
N PHE A 174 18.11 16.62 -2.04
CA PHE A 174 16.84 16.39 -1.36
C PHE A 174 16.86 17.05 0.02
N ASN A 175 15.82 17.83 0.28
CA ASN A 175 15.54 18.47 1.56
C ASN A 175 14.38 17.79 2.28
N GLU A 176 14.25 18.05 3.58
CA GLU A 176 13.11 17.59 4.36
C GLU A 176 11.79 18.08 3.77
N GLY A 177 10.83 17.17 3.63
CA GLY A 177 9.52 17.44 3.04
C GLY A 177 9.41 17.18 1.54
N ASP A 178 10.54 17.03 0.82
CA ASP A 178 10.55 16.70 -0.60
C ASP A 178 9.90 15.33 -0.86
N LEU A 179 9.20 15.23 -1.99
CA LEU A 179 8.62 13.98 -2.47
C LEU A 179 9.50 13.39 -3.56
N LEU A 180 9.61 12.07 -3.58
CA LEU A 180 10.38 11.34 -4.58
C LEU A 180 9.74 10.02 -4.94
N VAL A 181 10.08 9.54 -6.14
CA VAL A 181 9.84 8.16 -6.57
C VAL A 181 11.13 7.39 -6.41
N ALA A 182 11.05 6.23 -5.79
CA ALA A 182 12.17 5.31 -5.67
C ALA A 182 11.70 3.86 -5.81
N GLU A 183 12.65 2.99 -6.05
CA GLU A 183 12.46 1.55 -6.04
C GLU A 183 13.13 0.93 -4.81
N VAL A 184 12.49 -0.08 -4.22
CA VAL A 184 13.05 -0.82 -3.10
C VAL A 184 14.17 -1.72 -3.59
N GLN A 185 15.41 -1.39 -3.24
CA GLN A 185 16.59 -2.16 -3.61
C GLN A 185 16.74 -3.42 -2.78
N ALA A 186 16.54 -3.29 -1.46
CA ALA A 186 16.76 -4.34 -0.49
C ALA A 186 15.90 -4.10 0.75
N VAL A 187 15.60 -5.17 1.47
CA VAL A 187 14.94 -5.13 2.78
C VAL A 187 15.91 -5.71 3.80
N HIS A 188 16.19 -4.93 4.85
CA HIS A 188 17.08 -5.32 5.93
C HIS A 188 16.40 -6.35 6.87
N GLN A 189 17.18 -7.00 7.73
CA GLN A 189 16.68 -8.04 8.65
C GLN A 189 15.67 -7.50 9.68
N ASP A 190 15.73 -6.21 9.99
CA ASP A 190 14.78 -5.48 10.83
C ASP A 190 13.49 -5.09 10.09
N GLY A 191 13.41 -5.33 8.77
CA GLY A 191 12.31 -4.93 7.91
C GLY A 191 12.43 -3.51 7.35
N ALA A 192 13.52 -2.79 7.62
CA ALA A 192 13.74 -1.48 7.02
C ALA A 192 14.06 -1.62 5.52
N ALA A 193 13.42 -0.80 4.68
CA ALA A 193 13.69 -0.78 3.25
C ALA A 193 14.89 0.12 2.93
N SER A 194 15.75 -0.33 2.01
CA SER A 194 16.78 0.48 1.35
C SER A 194 16.30 0.82 -0.06
N LEU A 195 16.29 2.11 -0.40
CA LEU A 195 15.75 2.65 -1.64
C LEU A 195 16.87 3.02 -2.61
N HIS A 196 16.56 3.06 -3.90
CA HIS A 196 17.43 3.66 -4.91
C HIS A 196 16.66 4.44 -5.99
N THR A 197 17.33 5.40 -6.61
CA THR A 197 16.79 6.23 -7.71
C THR A 197 17.70 6.18 -8.94
N ARG A 198 18.27 5.01 -9.25
CA ARG A 198 19.24 4.85 -10.35
C ARG A 198 18.65 5.03 -11.75
N SER A 199 17.34 4.87 -11.92
CA SER A 199 16.66 5.16 -13.20
C SER A 199 16.40 6.65 -13.34
N LEU A 200 16.54 7.20 -14.56
CA LEU A 200 16.21 8.62 -14.83
C LEU A 200 14.72 8.92 -14.63
N LYS A 201 13.86 7.89 -14.68
CA LYS A 201 12.43 8.00 -14.38
C LYS A 201 12.14 8.23 -12.90
N TYR A 202 13.14 8.01 -12.04
CA TYR A 202 13.02 8.12 -10.59
C TYR A 202 13.76 9.36 -10.13
N GLY A 203 13.23 10.04 -9.12
CA GLY A 203 13.79 11.29 -8.66
C GLY A 203 12.77 12.12 -7.92
N LYS A 204 13.07 13.42 -7.82
CA LYS A 204 12.22 14.38 -7.14
C LYS A 204 10.94 14.61 -7.93
N LEU A 205 9.83 14.67 -7.21
CA LEU A 205 8.51 14.90 -7.77
C LEU A 205 8.16 16.40 -7.77
N ARG A 206 7.67 16.87 -8.92
CA ARG A 206 7.25 18.26 -9.15
C ARG A 206 6.02 18.33 -10.05
N ASN A 207 5.46 19.52 -10.22
CA ASN A 207 4.36 19.82 -11.16
C ASN A 207 3.07 19.02 -10.96
N GLY A 208 2.79 18.62 -9.72
CA GLY A 208 1.69 17.70 -9.44
C GLY A 208 1.12 17.78 -8.04
N VAL A 209 0.30 16.80 -7.74
CA VAL A 209 -0.38 16.65 -6.46
C VAL A 209 -0.11 15.27 -5.88
N PHE A 210 0.02 15.24 -4.55
CA PHE A 210 0.20 14.02 -3.78
C PHE A 210 -1.15 13.53 -3.27
N LEU A 211 -1.39 12.23 -3.39
CA LEU A 211 -2.54 11.55 -2.81
C LEU A 211 -2.06 10.35 -2.00
N ALA A 212 -2.41 10.31 -0.72
CA ALA A 212 -2.21 9.12 0.11
C ALA A 212 -3.52 8.33 0.15
N VAL A 213 -3.43 7.07 -0.26
CA VAL A 213 -4.51 6.08 -0.16
C VAL A 213 -4.16 5.09 0.94
N GLY A 214 -5.18 4.65 1.69
CA GLY A 214 -5.00 3.63 2.73
C GLY A 214 -4.35 2.37 2.16
N GLY A 215 -3.36 1.84 2.88
CA GLY A 215 -2.67 0.60 2.51
C GLY A 215 -3.64 -0.58 2.39
N ILE A 216 -3.25 -1.54 1.55
CA ILE A 216 -4.10 -2.63 1.07
C ILE A 216 -4.75 -3.41 2.23
N SER A 217 -6.08 -3.40 2.28
CA SER A 217 -6.88 -4.29 3.15
C SER A 217 -7.11 -5.64 2.46
N VAL A 218 -6.10 -6.48 2.30
CA VAL A 218 -6.30 -7.77 1.61
C VAL A 218 -7.03 -8.75 2.55
N ALA A 219 -8.35 -8.83 2.48
CA ALA A 219 -9.11 -9.88 3.17
C ALA A 219 -9.34 -11.08 2.23
N GLY A 220 -8.70 -12.22 2.53
CA GLY A 220 -9.19 -13.53 2.10
C GLY A 220 -8.81 -14.05 0.71
N GLY A 221 -7.62 -13.74 0.17
CA GLY A 221 -7.06 -14.41 -1.03
C GLY A 221 -7.78 -14.10 -2.36
N VAL A 222 -8.95 -13.46 -2.29
CA VAL A 222 -9.48 -12.55 -3.28
C VAL A 222 -8.99 -11.17 -2.86
N VAL A 223 -8.49 -10.35 -3.79
CA VAL A 223 -8.16 -8.95 -3.51
C VAL A 223 -9.47 -8.20 -3.24
N ARG A 224 -10.03 -8.38 -2.04
CA ARG A 224 -11.09 -7.54 -1.46
C ARG A 224 -10.45 -6.38 -0.69
N GLY A 225 -9.37 -5.86 -1.24
CA GLY A 225 -8.56 -4.82 -0.64
C GLY A 225 -8.57 -3.58 -1.49
N SER A 226 -9.22 -2.55 -0.96
CA SER A 226 -8.98 -1.17 -1.33
C SER A 226 -7.48 -0.87 -1.23
N GLY A 227 -6.89 -0.32 -2.27
CA GLY A 227 -5.47 0.05 -2.30
C GLY A 227 -4.82 -0.13 -3.68
N VAL A 228 -3.59 0.35 -3.79
CA VAL A 228 -2.78 0.22 -5.01
C VAL A 228 -2.25 -1.20 -5.12
N VAL A 229 -2.57 -1.87 -6.23
CA VAL A 229 -2.05 -3.22 -6.49
C VAL A 229 -0.80 -3.12 -7.37
N ARG A 230 0.18 -3.98 -7.11
CA ARG A 230 1.34 -4.13 -7.99
C ARG A 230 0.85 -4.55 -9.39
N SER A 231 1.01 -3.67 -10.35
CA SER A 231 0.61 -3.87 -11.75
C SER A 231 1.83 -3.89 -12.67
N ARG A 232 1.63 -4.31 -13.93
CA ARG A 232 2.68 -4.34 -14.96
C ARG A 232 3.25 -2.94 -15.22
N ARG A 233 2.42 -1.92 -15.12
CA ARG A 233 2.79 -0.51 -15.30
C ARG A 233 2.25 0.30 -14.13
N GLN A 234 3.16 0.91 -13.37
CA GLN A 234 2.83 1.79 -12.25
C GLN A 234 3.05 3.27 -12.58
N VAL A 235 3.72 3.52 -13.70
CA VAL A 235 3.96 4.87 -14.25
C VAL A 235 3.45 4.88 -15.67
N TRP A 236 2.47 5.74 -15.93
CA TRP A 236 1.97 5.96 -17.27
C TRP A 236 1.65 7.42 -17.50
N THR A 237 1.71 7.77 -18.79
CA THR A 237 1.32 9.06 -19.32
C THR A 237 0.08 8.83 -20.16
N PHE A 238 -0.89 9.72 -20.05
CA PHE A 238 -2.03 9.74 -20.95
C PHE A 238 -2.44 11.18 -21.30
N THR A 239 -3.09 11.32 -22.45
CA THR A 239 -3.62 12.61 -22.91
C THR A 239 -4.98 12.85 -22.28
N ALA A 240 -5.11 13.92 -21.52
CA ALA A 240 -6.35 14.25 -20.85
C ALA A 240 -7.34 14.98 -21.79
N SER A 241 -8.63 14.93 -21.43
CA SER A 241 -9.71 15.56 -22.20
C SER A 241 -9.74 17.10 -22.02
N HIS A 242 -10.67 17.77 -22.70
CA HIS A 242 -10.92 19.23 -22.57
C HIS A 242 -9.74 20.15 -22.93
N GLY A 243 -8.84 19.71 -23.81
CA GLY A 243 -7.67 20.51 -24.22
C GLY A 243 -6.60 20.62 -23.13
N ALA A 244 -6.66 19.77 -22.10
CA ALA A 244 -5.57 19.60 -21.16
C ALA A 244 -4.37 18.92 -21.85
N GLY A 245 -3.16 19.30 -21.45
CA GLY A 245 -1.95 18.59 -21.86
C GLY A 245 -1.87 17.16 -21.30
N GLU A 246 -0.78 16.48 -21.61
CA GLU A 246 -0.50 15.13 -21.08
C GLU A 246 -0.29 15.15 -19.56
N ILE A 247 -0.73 14.09 -18.89
CA ILE A 247 -0.65 13.91 -17.44
C ILE A 247 0.08 12.60 -17.14
N ASP A 248 1.00 12.65 -16.19
CA ASP A 248 1.69 11.50 -15.63
C ASP A 248 1.03 11.05 -14.33
N VAL A 249 0.76 9.75 -14.23
CA VAL A 249 0.25 9.11 -13.03
C VAL A 249 1.26 8.09 -12.54
N ILE A 250 1.58 8.18 -11.25
CA ILE A 250 2.52 7.31 -10.56
C ILE A 250 1.79 6.68 -9.38
N LEU A 251 1.59 5.37 -9.46
CA LEU A 251 0.98 4.57 -8.40
C LEU A 251 2.06 3.83 -7.60
N GLY A 252 2.42 4.36 -6.42
CA GLY A 252 3.28 3.64 -5.48
C GLY A 252 2.55 2.45 -4.85
N VAL A 253 3.20 1.27 -4.80
CA VAL A 253 2.65 0.06 -4.14
C VAL A 253 2.28 0.34 -2.68
N ASN A 254 2.96 1.29 -2.05
CA ASN A 254 2.72 1.71 -0.69
C ASN A 254 1.45 2.54 -0.46
N GLY A 255 0.66 2.79 -1.51
CA GLY A 255 -0.56 3.61 -1.46
C GLY A 255 -0.29 5.10 -1.61
N TYR A 256 0.97 5.52 -1.78
CA TYR A 256 1.30 6.90 -2.12
C TYR A 256 1.26 7.08 -3.63
N ILE A 257 0.47 8.04 -4.07
CA ILE A 257 0.17 8.31 -5.47
C ILE A 257 0.61 9.73 -5.79
N TRP A 258 1.16 9.92 -6.98
CA TRP A 258 1.52 11.22 -7.52
C TRP A 258 0.91 11.39 -8.90
N ILE A 259 0.25 12.53 -9.11
CA ILE A 259 -0.35 12.90 -10.40
C ILE A 259 0.21 14.26 -10.79
N ALA A 260 0.87 14.34 -11.94
CA ALA A 260 1.53 15.56 -12.40
C ALA A 260 1.25 15.86 -13.87
N LYS A 261 1.41 17.12 -14.24
CA LYS A 261 1.53 17.50 -15.65
C LYS A 261 2.75 16.76 -16.24
N HIS A 262 2.57 16.13 -17.39
CA HIS A 262 3.67 15.54 -18.13
C HIS A 262 4.65 16.62 -18.56
N VAL A 263 5.93 16.41 -18.28
CA VAL A 263 7.00 17.23 -18.80
C VAL A 263 7.68 16.40 -19.86
N GLY A 264 7.45 16.74 -21.14
CA GLY A 264 8.07 16.02 -22.24
C GLY A 264 9.59 16.05 -22.15
N ASP A 265 10.25 15.02 -22.69
CA ASP A 265 11.72 14.95 -22.78
C ASP A 265 12.34 16.17 -23.48
N GLY A 266 11.56 16.90 -24.30
CA GLY A 266 11.95 18.15 -24.95
C GLY A 266 11.73 19.43 -24.14
N ASP A 267 10.98 19.40 -23.03
CA ASP A 267 10.65 20.59 -22.21
C ASP A 267 11.55 20.69 -20.96
N LEU A 268 12.24 19.59 -20.61
CA LEU A 268 13.42 19.60 -19.73
C LEU A 268 14.67 20.17 -20.42
N GLY A 269 14.59 20.43 -21.73
CA GLY A 269 15.63 21.04 -22.55
C GLY A 269 15.06 22.22 -23.32
N GLY A 270 14.96 23.37 -22.64
CA GLY A 270 14.51 24.62 -23.27
C GLY A 270 15.16 24.84 -24.64
N THR A 271 14.32 24.90 -25.67
CA THR A 271 14.58 25.49 -27.00
C THR A 271 16.01 25.36 -27.55
N ALA A 272 16.36 24.20 -28.12
CA ALA A 272 17.32 24.14 -29.22
C ALA A 272 17.19 22.80 -29.96
N ALA A 273 16.48 22.81 -31.08
CA ALA A 273 16.68 21.82 -32.13
C ALA A 273 18.08 22.02 -32.71
N GLY A 274 19.09 21.37 -32.13
CA GLY A 274 20.47 21.45 -32.56
C GLY A 274 21.36 20.44 -31.84
N ASP A 275 21.51 19.27 -32.45
CA ASP A 275 22.62 18.31 -32.27
C ASP A 275 23.27 18.27 -30.87
N VAL A 276 22.50 17.88 -29.85
CA VAL A 276 23.02 17.69 -28.49
C VAL A 276 23.44 16.24 -28.33
N SER A 277 24.74 16.01 -28.22
CA SER A 277 25.32 14.71 -27.86
C SER A 277 24.65 14.15 -26.60
N ILE A 278 24.32 12.85 -26.61
CA ILE A 278 23.62 12.12 -25.53
C ILE A 278 24.18 12.44 -24.13
N THR A 279 25.49 12.63 -24.01
CA THR A 279 26.20 12.98 -22.77
C THR A 279 25.86 14.36 -22.19
N ARG A 280 25.57 15.37 -23.02
CA ARG A 280 25.19 16.72 -22.57
C ARG A 280 23.73 16.81 -22.18
N MET A 281 22.88 16.03 -22.86
CA MET A 281 21.46 15.92 -22.52
C MET A 281 21.30 15.31 -21.13
N GLU A 282 22.04 14.23 -20.82
CA GLU A 282 22.03 13.60 -19.50
C GLU A 282 22.47 14.57 -18.38
N GLU A 283 23.44 15.45 -18.65
CA GLU A 283 23.95 16.41 -17.68
C GLU A 283 22.96 17.53 -17.36
N MET A 284 22.30 18.09 -18.38
CA MET A 284 21.25 19.10 -18.22
C MET A 284 20.02 18.52 -17.49
N VAL A 285 19.58 17.33 -17.89
CA VAL A 285 18.48 16.60 -17.26
C VAL A 285 18.81 16.32 -15.79
N SER A 286 20.06 15.96 -15.47
CA SER A 286 20.45 15.69 -14.08
C SER A 286 20.40 16.90 -13.15
N SER A 287 20.59 18.12 -13.67
CA SER A 287 20.42 19.35 -12.88
C SER A 287 18.94 19.66 -12.62
N ALA A 288 18.08 19.40 -13.61
CA ALA A 288 16.64 19.61 -13.50
C ALA A 288 15.94 18.58 -12.58
N ILE A 289 16.47 17.35 -12.47
CA ILE A 289 15.94 16.28 -11.60
C ILE A 289 15.85 16.69 -10.12
N TYR A 290 16.72 17.60 -9.66
CA TYR A 290 16.76 18.02 -8.25
C TYR A 290 16.18 19.42 -8.01
N SER A 291 15.67 20.08 -9.06
CA SER A 291 15.03 21.39 -8.90
C SER A 291 13.71 21.27 -8.13
N SER A 292 13.50 22.18 -7.19
CA SER A 292 12.22 22.32 -6.45
C SER A 292 11.22 23.24 -7.15
N GLN A 293 11.60 23.88 -8.25
CA GLN A 293 10.75 24.86 -8.93
C GLN A 293 9.73 24.13 -9.82
N ASN A 294 8.46 24.50 -9.65
CA ASN A 294 7.37 23.99 -10.45
C ASN A 294 7.16 24.88 -11.68
N ASP A 295 6.79 24.25 -12.79
CA ASP A 295 6.40 24.91 -14.03
C ASP A 295 4.96 25.42 -13.93
N GLU A 296 4.60 26.35 -14.82
CA GLU A 296 3.23 26.84 -14.89
C GLU A 296 2.28 25.75 -15.45
N ILE A 297 1.21 25.49 -14.71
CA ILE A 297 0.18 24.51 -15.05
C ILE A 297 -1.12 25.24 -15.31
N GLY A 298 -1.62 25.12 -16.55
CA GLY A 298 -2.87 25.73 -16.98
C GLY A 298 -4.09 25.18 -16.21
N PRO A 299 -5.17 25.96 -16.11
CA PRO A 299 -6.35 25.60 -15.31
C PRO A 299 -7.08 24.36 -15.84
N ALA A 300 -7.00 24.06 -17.14
CA ALA A 300 -7.57 22.84 -17.73
C ALA A 300 -6.87 21.59 -17.18
N THR A 301 -5.53 21.52 -17.26
CA THR A 301 -4.75 20.40 -16.72
C THR A 301 -4.95 20.25 -15.22
N ARG A 302 -5.06 21.35 -14.44
CA ARG A 302 -5.34 21.26 -13.00
C ARG A 302 -6.70 20.62 -12.69
N ARG A 303 -7.74 20.92 -13.49
CA ARG A 303 -9.06 20.30 -13.35
C ARG A 303 -9.02 18.79 -13.60
N GLU A 304 -8.30 18.36 -14.64
CA GLU A 304 -8.15 16.93 -14.93
C GLU A 304 -7.35 16.19 -13.84
N ILE A 305 -6.29 16.81 -13.30
CA ILE A 305 -5.56 16.27 -12.15
C ILE A 305 -6.49 16.11 -10.94
N ALA A 306 -7.35 17.11 -10.67
CA ALA A 306 -8.32 17.04 -9.57
C ALA A 306 -9.38 15.95 -9.79
N ARG A 307 -9.87 15.78 -11.02
CA ARG A 307 -10.80 14.72 -11.40
C ARG A 307 -10.22 13.34 -11.16
N LEU A 308 -8.99 13.09 -11.60
CA LEU A 308 -8.28 11.82 -11.33
C LEU A 308 -8.14 11.56 -9.83
N CYS A 309 -7.81 12.59 -9.04
CA CYS A 309 -7.76 12.45 -7.58
C CYS A 309 -9.13 12.03 -7.02
N GLY A 310 -10.22 12.60 -7.52
CA GLY A 310 -11.58 12.22 -7.19
C GLY A 310 -11.90 10.77 -7.55
N CYS A 311 -11.60 10.35 -8.78
CA CYS A 311 -11.80 8.98 -9.27
C CYS A 311 -11.07 7.96 -8.37
N ILE A 312 -9.81 8.22 -8.03
CA ILE A 312 -9.03 7.31 -7.18
C ILE A 312 -9.62 7.22 -5.78
N ARG A 313 -10.05 8.34 -5.17
CA ARG A 313 -10.71 8.33 -3.86
C ARG A 313 -11.99 7.50 -3.88
N VAL A 314 -12.81 7.68 -4.91
CA VAL A 314 -14.06 6.93 -5.10
C VAL A 314 -13.80 5.43 -5.26
N LEU A 315 -12.78 5.03 -6.04
CA LEU A 315 -12.39 3.62 -6.17
C LEU A 315 -11.99 3.01 -4.82
N VAL A 316 -11.23 3.76 -4.03
CA VAL A 316 -10.75 3.34 -2.70
C VAL A 316 -11.90 3.21 -1.71
N GLU A 317 -12.81 4.18 -1.65
CA GLU A 317 -14.02 4.13 -0.83
C GLU A 317 -14.96 2.99 -1.25
N GLY A 318 -15.03 2.71 -2.55
CA GLY A 318 -15.76 1.59 -3.13
C GLY A 318 -15.13 0.22 -2.90
N GLY A 319 -13.97 0.14 -2.24
CA GLY A 319 -13.29 -1.13 -1.99
C GLY A 319 -12.69 -1.78 -3.24
N VAL A 320 -12.53 -1.01 -4.32
CA VAL A 320 -12.00 -1.49 -5.60
C VAL A 320 -10.47 -1.37 -5.58
N LYS A 321 -9.80 -2.35 -6.18
CA LYS A 321 -8.35 -2.28 -6.40
C LYS A 321 -8.00 -1.09 -7.32
N VAL A 322 -6.90 -0.42 -7.04
CA VAL A 322 -6.40 0.69 -7.86
C VAL A 322 -5.27 0.16 -8.76
N ASP A 323 -5.55 0.10 -10.06
CA ASP A 323 -4.61 -0.22 -11.15
C ASP A 323 -4.84 0.71 -12.35
N GLU A 324 -3.97 0.69 -13.37
CA GLU A 324 -4.09 1.54 -14.58
C GLU A 324 -5.48 1.38 -15.23
N ASP A 325 -5.95 0.15 -15.40
CA ASP A 325 -7.23 -0.15 -16.05
C ASP A 325 -8.43 0.40 -15.28
N THR A 326 -8.48 0.22 -13.96
CA THR A 326 -9.58 0.73 -13.12
C THR A 326 -9.59 2.24 -13.05
N VAL A 327 -8.41 2.88 -12.96
CA VAL A 327 -8.30 4.34 -12.97
C VAL A 327 -8.76 4.91 -14.31
N MET A 328 -8.35 4.33 -15.43
CA MET A 328 -8.76 4.80 -16.75
C MET A 328 -10.26 4.60 -17.01
N LYS A 329 -10.84 3.47 -16.57
CA LYS A 329 -12.30 3.27 -16.63
C LYS A 329 -13.07 4.23 -15.75
N ALA A 330 -12.57 4.51 -14.54
CA ALA A 330 -13.18 5.48 -13.65
C ALA A 330 -13.12 6.91 -14.23
N TYR A 331 -12.02 7.24 -14.92
CA TYR A 331 -11.86 8.51 -15.62
C TYR A 331 -12.85 8.65 -16.79
N SER A 332 -12.97 7.63 -17.66
CA SER A 332 -13.96 7.69 -18.75
C SER A 332 -15.38 7.79 -18.22
N ALA A 333 -15.73 7.01 -17.18
CA ALA A 333 -17.05 7.10 -16.55
C ALA A 333 -17.30 8.48 -15.93
N SER A 334 -16.29 9.13 -15.36
CA SER A 334 -16.43 10.50 -14.85
C SER A 334 -16.68 11.53 -15.95
N LEU A 335 -16.14 11.31 -17.16
CA LEU A 335 -16.37 12.18 -18.32
C LEU A 335 -17.80 12.01 -18.84
N ASP A 336 -18.28 10.77 -18.93
CA ASP A 336 -19.64 10.48 -19.37
C ASP A 336 -20.68 11.13 -18.43
N ILE A 337 -20.46 11.04 -17.11
CA ILE A 337 -21.32 11.70 -16.11
C ILE A 337 -21.30 13.22 -16.24
N GLU A 338 -20.14 13.83 -16.53
CA GLU A 338 -20.06 15.28 -16.75
C GLU A 338 -20.85 15.72 -17.99
N LEU A 339 -20.83 14.91 -19.06
CA LEU A 339 -21.60 15.18 -20.28
C LEU A 339 -23.11 15.10 -20.00
N GLU A 340 -23.57 14.08 -19.28
CA GLU A 340 -24.99 13.93 -18.89
C GLU A 340 -25.49 15.13 -18.08
N ILE A 341 -24.72 15.58 -17.08
CA ILE A 341 -25.07 16.76 -16.25
C ILE A 341 -24.99 18.06 -17.08
N GLY A 342 -24.15 18.08 -18.13
CA GLY A 342 -24.01 19.18 -19.06
C GLY A 342 -25.26 19.45 -19.89
N ASP A 343 -26.02 18.40 -20.21
CA ASP A 343 -27.22 18.46 -21.05
C ASP A 343 -28.50 18.77 -20.25
N GLU A 344 -28.50 18.60 -18.91
CA GLU A 344 -29.70 18.70 -18.06
C GLU A 344 -29.93 20.09 -17.40
N GLU A 345 -28.96 21.01 -17.35
CA GLU A 345 -29.09 22.29 -16.62
C GLU A 345 -28.70 23.54 -17.43
N GLU A 346 -29.69 24.38 -17.78
CA GLU A 346 -29.51 25.71 -18.42
C GLU A 346 -29.04 26.83 -17.45
N ASP A 347 -28.96 26.59 -16.14
CA ASP A 347 -28.71 27.64 -15.14
C ASP A 347 -27.22 27.78 -14.75
N ARG A 348 -26.55 28.75 -15.39
CA ARG A 348 -25.11 29.05 -15.30
C ARG A 348 -24.58 29.60 -13.97
N GLU A 349 -25.36 29.67 -12.89
CA GLU A 349 -25.03 30.49 -11.69
C GLU A 349 -24.66 29.76 -10.39
N ARG A 350 -24.63 28.41 -10.35
CA ARG A 350 -24.05 27.66 -9.20
C ARG A 350 -22.85 26.82 -9.65
N ARG A 351 -21.73 27.50 -9.93
CA ARG A 351 -20.55 26.93 -10.61
C ARG A 351 -19.55 26.17 -9.74
N GLU A 352 -19.77 26.01 -8.44
CA GLU A 352 -18.84 25.30 -7.55
C GLU A 352 -19.47 23.97 -7.08
N GLY A 353 -19.02 22.84 -7.62
CA GLY A 353 -19.45 21.51 -7.16
C GLY A 353 -19.62 20.40 -8.21
N ARG A 354 -19.52 20.69 -9.51
CA ARG A 354 -19.66 19.68 -10.59
C ARG A 354 -18.62 18.54 -10.52
N ASP A 355 -17.46 18.80 -9.94
CA ASP A 355 -16.38 17.81 -9.81
C ASP A 355 -16.56 16.86 -8.60
N TYR A 356 -17.64 16.99 -7.84
CA TYR A 356 -17.91 16.12 -6.70
C TYR A 356 -18.44 14.77 -7.18
N LEU A 357 -17.53 13.81 -7.34
CA LEU A 357 -17.84 12.42 -7.67
C LEU A 357 -18.44 11.62 -6.49
N GLY A 358 -18.95 12.27 -5.45
CA GLY A 358 -19.51 11.58 -4.28
C GLY A 358 -20.96 11.12 -4.47
N GLY A 359 -21.43 10.24 -3.58
CA GLY A 359 -22.83 9.81 -3.55
C GLY A 359 -23.22 8.80 -4.64
N GLU A 360 -24.28 9.10 -5.39
CA GLU A 360 -24.76 8.20 -6.46
C GLU A 360 -23.79 8.13 -7.64
N ASN A 361 -23.17 9.27 -7.99
CA ASN A 361 -22.14 9.35 -9.03
C ASN A 361 -20.93 8.47 -8.66
N ALA A 362 -20.55 8.43 -7.38
CA ALA A 362 -19.50 7.52 -6.89
C ALA A 362 -19.82 6.06 -7.20
N ARG A 363 -21.06 5.65 -6.93
CA ARG A 363 -21.51 4.27 -7.17
C ARG A 363 -21.53 3.93 -8.66
N ARG A 364 -21.96 4.87 -9.52
CA ARG A 364 -21.92 4.70 -10.98
C ARG A 364 -20.48 4.49 -11.47
N VAL A 365 -19.54 5.34 -11.03
CA VAL A 365 -18.11 5.22 -11.38
C VAL A 365 -17.53 3.88 -10.88
N VAL A 366 -17.85 3.46 -9.66
CA VAL A 366 -17.41 2.17 -9.11
C VAL A 366 -17.97 0.99 -9.91
N ASN A 367 -19.26 1.04 -10.28
CA ASN A 367 -19.88 -0.01 -11.11
C ASN A 367 -19.25 -0.08 -12.50
N ALA A 368 -19.02 1.07 -13.14
CA ALA A 368 -18.35 1.16 -14.43
C ALA A 368 -16.91 0.60 -14.37
N ALA A 369 -16.16 0.91 -13.31
CA ALA A 369 -14.81 0.37 -13.11
C ALA A 369 -14.80 -1.15 -12.91
N LEU A 370 -15.85 -1.70 -12.28
CA LEU A 370 -16.06 -3.14 -12.09
C LEU A 370 -16.69 -3.83 -13.31
N GLY A 371 -17.13 -3.07 -14.33
CA GLY A 371 -17.83 -3.59 -15.51
C GLY A 371 -19.19 -4.20 -15.18
N ARG A 372 -19.91 -3.64 -14.20
CA ARG A 372 -21.24 -4.09 -13.74
C ARG A 372 -22.35 -3.17 -14.17
#